data_AF-A0A2G5VBU6-F1
#
_entry.id   AF-A0A2G5VBU6-F1
#
_cell.length_a   1.000
_cell.length_b   1.000
_cell.length_c   1.000
_cell.angle_alpha   90.00
_cell.angle_beta   90.00
_cell.angle_gamma   90.00
#
_symmetry.space_group_name_H-M   'P 1'
#
loop_
_entity.id
_entity.type
_entity.pdbx_description
1 polymer ?
#
loop_
_entity_poly.entity_id
_entity_poly.type
_entity_poly.pdbx_seq_one_letter_code
_entity_poly.pdbx_strand_id
1 'polypeptide(L)' 'MFETGIPVARDDSGAVFVDRDPTHFRLILNFMRDGDVDLQKYLEDVTEIQKEAVFYLLDGLVELCKKRQTAEDELKTKK' A
#
# COMPACT_ATOMS: atom_id res chain seq x y z
N MET A 1 2.72 8.61 16.29
CA MET A 1 3.69 8.52 15.17
C MET A 1 4.09 7.06 15.07
N PHE A 2 4.10 6.47 13.88
CA PHE A 2 4.59 5.10 13.72
C PHE A 2 6.00 5.03 14.29
N GLU A 3 6.25 4.09 15.20
CA GLU A 3 7.59 3.80 15.70
C GLU A 3 8.32 2.95 14.66
N THR A 4 8.40 3.42 13.42
CA THR A 4 9.36 2.85 12.49
C THR A 4 10.73 3.35 12.93
N GLY A 5 11.69 2.45 13.14
CA GLY A 5 13.08 2.81 13.43
C GLY A 5 13.80 3.50 12.26
N ILE A 6 13.04 4.03 11.28
CA ILE A 6 13.54 4.67 10.08
C ILE A 6 13.75 6.14 10.39
N PRO A 7 14.99 6.68 10.27
CA PRO A 7 15.26 8.09 10.44
C PRO A 7 14.41 8.90 9.46
N VAL A 8 13.55 9.77 9.98
CA VAL A 8 12.67 10.61 9.16
C VAL A 8 13.36 11.96 8.94
N ALA A 9 13.91 12.17 7.75
CA ALA A 9 14.42 13.47 7.36
C ALA A 9 13.25 14.47 7.26
N ARG A 10 13.44 15.66 7.83
CA ARG A 10 12.46 16.75 7.75
C ARG A 10 13.07 17.98 7.10
N ASP A 11 12.29 18.68 6.30
CA ASP A 11 12.68 19.98 5.77
C ASP A 11 12.45 21.12 6.80
N ASP A 12 12.80 22.35 6.41
CA ASP A 12 12.63 23.55 7.25
C ASP A 12 11.16 23.85 7.59
N SER A 13 10.21 23.29 6.83
CA SER A 13 8.76 23.41 7.07
C SER A 13 8.24 22.31 8.01
N GLY A 14 9.09 21.36 8.40
CA GLY A 14 8.73 20.20 9.20
C GLY A 14 8.06 19.08 8.40
N ALA A 15 8.04 19.16 7.07
CA ALA A 15 7.52 18.11 6.21
C ALA A 15 8.47 16.91 6.20
N VAL A 16 7.90 15.71 6.14
CA VAL A 16 8.65 14.45 6.15
C VAL A 16 9.05 14.10 4.72
N PHE A 17 10.34 13.82 4.52
CA PHE A 17 10.83 13.24 3.27
C PHE A 17 10.70 11.72 3.31
N VAL A 18 10.14 11.16 2.24
CA VAL A 18 10.01 9.71 2.03
C VAL A 18 10.64 9.36 0.69
N ASP A 19 11.69 8.52 0.72
CA ASP A 19 12.40 8.05 -0.46
C ASP A 19 11.66 6.87 -1.12
N ARG A 20 10.42 7.12 -1.58
CA ARG A 20 9.54 6.14 -2.21
C ARG A 20 8.78 6.76 -3.37
N ASP A 21 8.28 5.90 -4.25
CA ASP A 21 7.45 6.33 -5.36
C ASP A 21 6.09 6.87 -4.88
N PRO A 22 5.67 8.07 -5.31
CA PRO A 22 4.44 8.70 -4.82
C PRO A 22 3.17 8.18 -5.50
N THR A 23 3.26 7.36 -6.57
CA THR A 23 2.14 6.99 -7.44
C THR A 23 0.97 6.38 -6.65
N HIS A 24 1.27 5.44 -5.76
CA HIS A 24 0.26 4.75 -4.94
C HIS A 24 0.10 5.35 -3.55
N PHE A 25 0.82 6.43 -3.21
CA PHE A 25 0.85 6.98 -1.86
C PHE A 25 -0.52 7.52 -1.42
N ARG A 26 -1.34 8.03 -2.35
CA ARG A 26 -2.73 8.42 -2.06
C ARG A 26 -3.54 7.24 -1.50
N LEU A 27 -3.37 6.06 -2.06
CA LEU A 27 -4.07 4.85 -1.68
C LEU A 27 -3.63 4.39 -0.29
N ILE A 28 -2.32 4.41 -0.04
CA ILE A 28 -1.73 4.15 1.28
C ILE A 28 -2.35 5.07 2.34
N LEU A 29 -2.42 6.38 2.08
CA LEU A 29 -3.02 7.33 3.00
C LEU A 29 -4.52 7.08 3.24
N ASN A 30 -5.26 6.69 2.22
CA ASN A 30 -6.68 6.38 2.37
C ASN A 30 -6.87 5.11 3.23
N PHE A 31 -6.10 4.06 2.98
CA PHE A 31 -6.12 2.86 3.83
C PHE A 31 -5.79 3.19 5.30
N MET A 32 -4.82 4.07 5.54
CA MET A 32 -4.48 4.50 6.91
C MET A 32 -5.60 5.31 7.60
N ARG A 33 -6.47 5.97 6.83
CA ARG A 33 -7.60 6.76 7.37
C ARG A 33 -8.84 5.91 7.62
N ASP A 34 -9.19 5.10 6.63
CA ASP A 34 -10.47 4.40 6.58
C ASP A 34 -10.35 2.93 7.04
N GLY A 35 -9.13 2.37 7.04
CA GLY A 35 -8.87 0.97 7.37
C GLY A 35 -9.19 -0.01 6.23
N ASP A 36 -9.67 0.47 5.09
CA ASP A 36 -10.03 -0.32 3.92
C ASP A 36 -9.74 0.45 2.62
N VAL A 37 -9.63 -0.27 1.50
CA VAL A 37 -9.48 0.34 0.18
C VAL A 37 -9.99 -0.55 -0.95
N ASP A 38 -10.64 0.08 -1.92
CA ASP A 38 -11.14 -0.61 -3.11
C ASP A 38 -10.01 -0.89 -4.10
N LEU A 39 -9.45 -2.10 -4.03
CA LEU A 39 -8.42 -2.60 -4.93
C LEU A 39 -8.96 -2.99 -6.32
N GLN A 40 -10.28 -2.98 -6.57
CA GLN A 40 -10.83 -3.38 -7.87
C GLN A 40 -10.40 -2.44 -9.01
N LYS A 41 -10.08 -1.19 -8.70
CA LYS A 41 -9.64 -0.18 -9.68
C LYS A 41 -8.15 -0.24 -10.00
N TYR A 42 -7.39 -1.04 -9.26
CA TYR A 42 -5.92 -1.05 -9.28
C TYR A 42 -5.36 -2.44 -9.60
N LEU A 43 -6.05 -3.21 -10.45
CA LEU A 43 -5.74 -4.63 -10.69
C LEU A 43 -4.31 -4.85 -11.21
N GLU A 44 -3.87 -3.97 -12.11
CA GLU A 44 -2.53 -4.03 -12.71
C GLU A 44 -1.44 -3.65 -11.69
N ASP A 45 -1.81 -2.84 -10.69
CA ASP A 45 -0.90 -2.22 -9.73
C ASP A 45 -0.87 -2.92 -8.37
N VAL A 46 -1.69 -3.96 -8.15
CA VAL A 46 -1.82 -4.65 -6.85
C VAL A 46 -0.45 -5.09 -6.30
N THR A 47 0.46 -5.51 -7.19
CA THR A 47 1.83 -5.92 -6.81
C THR A 47 2.66 -4.75 -6.30
N GLU A 48 2.53 -3.57 -6.89
CA GLU A 48 3.24 -2.36 -6.46
C GLU A 48 2.66 -1.83 -5.15
N ILE A 49 1.33 -1.78 -5.06
CA ILE A 49 0.61 -1.39 -3.83
C ILE A 49 1.01 -2.31 -2.68
N GLN A 50 1.14 -3.61 -2.92
CA GLN A 50 1.60 -4.56 -1.90
C GLN A 50 3.01 -4.23 -1.41
N LYS A 51 3.94 -3.85 -2.29
CA LYS A 51 5.32 -3.47 -1.90
C LYS A 51 5.32 -2.22 -1.02
N GLU A 52 4.50 -1.22 -1.36
CA GLU A 52 4.33 -0.03 -0.52
C GLU A 52 3.69 -0.38 0.82
N ALA A 53 2.65 -1.22 0.83
CA ALA A 53 2.01 -1.67 2.06
C ALA A 53 3.00 -2.38 3.01
N VAL A 54 3.92 -3.19 2.47
CA VAL A 54 5.02 -3.79 3.24
C VAL A 54 5.96 -2.71 3.78
N PHE A 55 6.35 -1.74 2.95
CA PHE A 55 7.24 -0.64 3.38
C PHE A 55 6.65 0.18 4.53
N TYR A 56 5.36 0.49 4.46
CA TYR A 56 4.64 1.25 5.50
C TYR A 56 4.11 0.37 6.65
N LEU A 57 4.46 -0.92 6.68
CA LEU A 57 4.03 -1.88 7.71
C LEU A 57 2.51 -1.97 7.88
N LEU A 58 1.79 -1.94 6.76
CA LEU A 58 0.33 -2.02 6.70
C LEU A 58 -0.11 -3.47 6.45
N ASP A 59 0.04 -4.35 7.44
CA ASP A 59 -0.25 -5.78 7.31
C ASP A 59 -1.67 -6.05 6.79
N GLY A 60 -2.67 -5.27 7.24
CA GLY A 60 -4.04 -5.39 6.74
C GLY A 60 -4.16 -5.16 5.22
N LEU A 61 -3.42 -4.19 4.69
CA LEU A 61 -3.41 -3.91 3.25
C LEU A 61 -2.63 -4.97 2.48
N VAL A 62 -1.52 -5.47 3.05
CA VAL A 62 -0.76 -6.59 2.47
C VAL A 62 -1.66 -7.82 2.28
N GLU A 63 -2.45 -8.17 3.30
CA GLU A 63 -3.38 -9.29 3.24
C GLU A 63 -4.53 -9.06 2.24
N LEU A 64 -5.05 -7.84 2.13
CA LEU A 64 -6.02 -7.48 1.09
C LEU A 64 -5.44 -7.68 -0.32
N CYS A 65 -4.22 -7.23 -0.56
CA CYS A 65 -3.53 -7.44 -1.83
C CYS A 65 -3.35 -8.93 -2.16
N LYS A 66 -2.94 -9.76 -1.18
CA LYS A 66 -2.77 -11.21 -1.38
C LYS A 66 -4.09 -11.91 -1.71
N LYS A 67 -5.16 -11.60 -0.96
CA LYS A 67 -6.51 -12.15 -1.22
C LYS A 67 -7.00 -11.79 -2.62
N ARG A 68 -6.69 -10.58 -3.09
CA ARG A 68 -7.08 -10.14 -4.42
C ARG A 68 -6.33 -10.88 -5.53
N GLN A 69 -5.03 -11.14 -5.35
CA GLN A 69 -4.21 -11.92 -6.29
C GLN A 69 -4.71 -13.36 -6.42
N THR A 70 -5.02 -14.02 -5.29
CA THR A 70 -5.57 -15.39 -5.30
C THR A 70 -6.93 -15.47 -5.99
N ALA A 71 -7.80 -14.46 -5.81
CA ALA A 71 -9.09 -14.40 -6.49
C ALA A 71 -8.97 -14.23 -8.03
N GLU A 72 -7.90 -13.61 -8.54
CA GLU A 72 -7.68 -13.53 -10.00
C GLU A 72 -7.24 -14.85 -10.60
N ASP A 73 -6.40 -15.60 -9.88
CA ASP A 73 -5.91 -16.88 -10.35
C ASP A 73 -7.05 -17.90 -10.43
N GLU A 74 -7.96 -17.92 -9.44
CA GLU A 74 -9.15 -18.78 -9.46
C GLU A 74 -10.13 -18.45 -10.59
N LEU A 75 -10.23 -17.18 -11.00
CA LEU A 75 -11.09 -16.77 -12.11
C LEU A 75 -10.48 -17.14 -13.48
N LYS A 76 -9.15 -17.17 -13.58
CA LYS A 76 -8.41 -17.57 -14.80
C LYS A 76 -8.40 -19.10 -14.99
N THR A 77 -8.41 -19.90 -13.92
CA THR A 77 -8.44 -21.37 -14.00
C THR A 77 -9.80 -21.97 -14.38
N LYS A 78 -10.90 -21.20 -14.28
CA LYS A 78 -12.26 -21.65 -14.66
C LYS A 78 -12.65 -21.30 -16.10
N LYS A 79 -11.73 -20.80 -16.91
CA LYS A 79 -11.95 -20.41 -18.31
C LYS A 79 -11.24 -21.37 -19.25
#